data_AF-A0A9N9HL97-F1
#
_entry.id   AF-A0A9N9HL97-F1
#
_cell.length_a   1.000
_cell.length_b   1.000
_cell.length_c   1.000
_cell.angle_alpha   90.00
_cell.angle_beta   90.00
_cell.angle_gamma   90.00
#
_symmetry.space_group_name_H-M   'P 1'
#
loop_
_entity.id
_entity.type
_entity.pdbx_description
1 polymer ?
#
loop_
_entity_poly.entity_id
_entity_poly.type
_entity_poly.pdbx_seq_one_letter_code
_entity_poly.pdbx_strand_id
1 'polypeptide(L)'
;YQFISYIEVLDEKANKWQNYAICHAYHNAVGRPTVLLQKFSSKSDQVKNHLKKCKHFINAQGGKEAVLKILGIGLKEIEKQDTRSYTDNTSSNKLHDSNDESENKTPSNNEVQMSEENLNKESKKLEDEINVN
;
A
#
# COMPACT_ATOMS: atom_id res chain seq x y z
N TYR A 1 4.41 -18.32 18.30
CA TYR A 1 4.06 -17.41 17.18
C TYR A 1 4.54 -18.05 15.89
N GLN A 2 3.65 -18.69 15.12
CA GLN A 2 4.02 -19.64 14.04
C GLN A 2 4.72 -19.01 12.81
N PHE A 3 4.56 -17.70 12.58
CA PHE A 3 5.05 -17.03 11.35
C PHE A 3 6.10 -15.96 11.61
N ILE A 4 6.62 -15.86 12.84
CA ILE A 4 7.54 -14.79 13.24
C ILE A 4 8.85 -14.81 12.45
N SER A 5 9.27 -15.97 11.91
CA SER A 5 10.47 -16.08 11.08
C SER A 5 10.32 -15.42 9.70
N TYR A 6 9.09 -15.10 9.27
CA TYR A 6 8.79 -14.56 7.95
C TYR A 6 8.38 -13.08 7.97
N ILE A 7 8.25 -12.51 9.16
CA ILE A 7 7.83 -11.13 9.37
C ILE A 7 8.70 -10.43 10.41
N GLU A 8 8.84 -9.12 10.26
CA GLU A 8 9.36 -8.25 11.31
C GLU A 8 8.16 -7.57 11.98
N VAL A 9 8.05 -7.68 13.30
CA VAL A 9 7.02 -6.97 14.07
C VAL A 9 7.57 -5.59 14.44
N LEU A 10 6.84 -4.54 14.09
CA LEU A 10 7.21 -3.15 14.36
C LEU A 10 6.75 -2.73 15.76
N ASP A 11 7.41 -1.75 16.37
CA ASP A 11 6.99 -1.20 17.66
C ASP A 11 5.66 -0.44 17.58
N GLU A 12 5.28 0.01 16.38
CA GLU A 12 4.02 0.71 16.12
C GLU A 12 2.79 -0.19 16.34
N LYS A 13 1.79 0.33 17.06
CA LYS A 13 0.54 -0.37 17.34
C LYS A 13 -0.45 -0.25 16.17
N ALA A 14 -0.94 -1.40 15.70
CA ALA A 14 -2.06 -1.47 14.77
C ALA A 14 -3.40 -1.31 15.51
N ASN A 15 -3.49 -1.80 16.75
CA ASN A 15 -4.61 -1.61 17.66
C ASN A 15 -4.16 -1.83 19.11
N LYS A 16 -5.10 -1.83 20.07
CA LYS A 16 -4.82 -2.02 21.51
C LYS A 16 -4.06 -3.32 21.84
N TRP A 17 -4.19 -4.35 21.01
CA TRP A 17 -3.66 -5.69 21.28
C TRP A 17 -2.53 -6.11 20.34
N GLN A 18 -2.37 -5.45 19.20
CA GLN A 18 -1.51 -5.91 18.11
C GLN A 18 -0.64 -4.79 17.56
N ASN A 19 0.57 -5.17 17.19
CA ASN A 19 1.52 -4.35 16.48
C ASN A 19 1.36 -4.51 14.97
N TYR A 20 1.88 -3.56 14.21
CA TYR A 20 2.11 -3.76 12.79
C TYR A 20 3.25 -4.74 12.55
N ALA A 21 3.27 -5.34 11.37
CA ALA A 21 4.31 -6.20 10.88
C ALA A 21 4.55 -5.99 9.39
N ILE A 22 5.75 -6.35 8.94
CA ILE A 22 6.17 -6.30 7.53
C ILE A 22 6.75 -7.66 7.14
N CYS A 23 6.66 -8.03 5.85
CA CYS A 23 7.19 -9.30 5.36
C CYS A 23 8.68 -9.21 5.04
N HIS A 24 9.49 -10.15 5.54
CA HIS A 24 10.94 -10.19 5.26
C HIS A 24 11.25 -10.32 3.77
N ALA A 25 10.53 -11.21 3.06
CA ALA A 25 10.78 -11.41 1.63
C ALA A 25 10.46 -10.15 0.81
N TYR A 26 9.43 -9.40 1.21
CA TYR A 26 9.10 -8.15 0.53
C TYR A 26 10.12 -7.06 0.87
N HIS A 27 10.47 -6.91 2.16
CA HIS A 27 11.52 -6.01 2.62
C HIS A 27 12.83 -6.20 1.87
N ASN A 28 13.29 -7.44 1.70
CA ASN A 28 14.54 -7.75 1.01
C ASN A 28 14.49 -7.46 -0.49
N ALA A 29 13.30 -7.41 -1.09
CA ALA A 29 13.14 -7.17 -2.52
C ALA A 29 12.97 -5.70 -2.89
N VAL A 30 12.29 -4.90 -2.05
CA VAL A 30 11.97 -3.48 -2.36
C VAL A 30 12.55 -2.47 -1.37
N GLY A 31 13.16 -2.93 -0.28
CA GLY A 31 13.68 -2.08 0.78
C GLY A 31 12.63 -1.61 1.79
N ARG A 32 13.12 -1.03 2.88
CA ARG A 32 12.31 -0.63 4.04
C ARG A 32 11.29 0.48 3.78
N PRO A 33 11.59 1.56 3.04
CA PRO A 33 10.60 2.63 2.84
C PRO A 33 9.32 2.14 2.19
N THR A 34 9.44 1.31 1.14
CA THR A 34 8.30 0.77 0.41
C THR A 34 7.54 -0.29 1.21
N VAL A 35 8.24 -1.16 1.95
CA VAL A 35 7.59 -2.21 2.74
C VAL A 35 6.73 -1.64 3.87
N LEU A 36 7.13 -0.50 4.46
CA LEU A 36 6.39 0.16 5.54
C LEU A 36 5.02 0.69 5.09
N LEU A 37 4.88 1.06 3.81
CA LEU A 37 3.59 1.45 3.23
C LEU A 37 2.62 0.26 3.10
N GLN A 38 3.14 -0.97 3.12
CA GLN A 38 2.39 -2.22 2.98
C GLN A 38 2.40 -3.04 4.28
N LYS A 39 2.60 -2.38 5.42
CA LYS A 39 2.52 -3.02 6.75
C LYS A 39 1.10 -3.54 7.02
N PHE A 40 1.00 -4.61 7.78
CA PHE A 40 -0.26 -5.26 8.14
C PHE A 40 -0.28 -5.57 9.64
N SER A 41 -1.46 -5.85 10.21
CA SER A 41 -1.52 -6.27 11.62
C SER A 41 -0.80 -7.61 11.83
N SER A 42 -0.06 -7.73 12.93
CA SER A 42 0.61 -8.96 13.38
C SER A 42 -0.35 -10.12 13.76
N LYS A 43 -1.68 -9.92 13.64
CA LYS A 43 -2.66 -10.99 13.81
C LYS A 43 -2.38 -12.15 12.85
N SER A 44 -2.38 -13.38 13.38
CA SER A 44 -2.11 -14.62 12.62
C SER A 44 -2.85 -14.69 11.28
N ASP A 45 -4.15 -14.39 11.24
CA ASP A 45 -4.94 -14.45 9.99
C ASP A 45 -4.48 -13.46 8.93
N GLN A 46 -4.09 -12.26 9.36
CA GLN A 46 -3.58 -11.21 8.46
C GLN A 46 -2.20 -11.59 7.93
N VAL A 47 -1.34 -12.15 8.78
CA VAL A 47 -0.04 -12.69 8.37
C VAL A 47 -0.23 -13.80 7.33
N LYS A 48 -1.11 -14.78 7.58
CA LYS A 48 -1.40 -15.86 6.63
C LYS A 48 -1.92 -15.33 5.30
N ASN A 49 -2.87 -14.40 5.34
CA ASN A 49 -3.45 -13.79 4.14
C ASN A 49 -2.39 -13.05 3.32
N HIS A 50 -1.50 -12.30 3.98
CA HIS A 50 -0.39 -11.63 3.31
C HIS A 50 0.57 -12.63 2.67
N LEU A 51 1.08 -13.61 3.43
CA LEU A 51 2.05 -14.60 2.94
C LEU A 51 1.49 -15.43 1.77
N LYS A 52 0.19 -15.76 1.79
CA LYS A 52 -0.49 -16.46 0.69
C LYS A 52 -0.47 -15.69 -0.63
N LYS A 53 -0.43 -14.35 -0.58
CA LYS A 53 -0.56 -13.46 -1.76
C LYS A 53 0.73 -12.75 -2.14
N CYS A 54 1.71 -12.67 -1.23
CA CYS A 54 2.96 -11.97 -1.44
C CYS A 54 3.83 -12.68 -2.49
N LYS A 55 3.96 -12.07 -3.69
CA LYS A 55 4.74 -12.63 -4.80
C LYS A 55 6.20 -12.87 -4.42
N HIS A 56 6.82 -11.97 -3.66
CA HIS A 56 8.20 -12.11 -3.22
C HIS A 56 8.38 -13.27 -2.25
N PHE A 57 7.44 -13.47 -1.33
CA PHE A 57 7.45 -14.62 -0.44
C PHE A 57 7.24 -15.93 -1.20
N ILE A 58 6.26 -15.97 -2.11
CA ILE A 58 5.98 -17.13 -2.96
C ILE A 58 7.23 -17.54 -3.75
N ASN A 59 7.90 -16.58 -4.37
CA ASN A 59 9.12 -16.84 -5.14
C ASN A 59 10.26 -17.31 -4.22
N ALA A 60 10.43 -16.68 -3.05
CA ALA A 60 11.46 -17.06 -2.08
C ALA A 60 11.27 -18.48 -1.51
N GLN A 61 10.04 -18.97 -1.41
CA GLN A 61 9.73 -20.33 -0.93
C GLN A 61 9.68 -21.39 -2.04
N GLY A 62 9.97 -21.03 -3.30
CA GLY A 62 9.94 -21.98 -4.41
C GLY A 62 8.55 -22.28 -4.97
N GLY A 63 7.58 -21.37 -4.78
CA GLY A 63 6.27 -21.43 -5.41
C GLY A 63 5.08 -21.52 -4.44
N LYS A 64 3.86 -21.44 -5.02
CA LYS A 64 2.61 -21.38 -4.24
C LYS A 64 2.37 -22.63 -3.41
N GLU A 65 2.73 -23.81 -3.92
CA GLU A 65 2.53 -25.07 -3.20
C GLU A 65 3.34 -25.15 -1.90
N ALA A 66 4.59 -24.69 -1.93
CA ALA A 66 5.44 -24.63 -0.75
C ALA A 66 4.88 -23.67 0.30
N VAL A 67 4.40 -22.49 -0.14
CA VAL A 67 3.72 -21.54 0.75
C VAL A 67 2.48 -22.15 1.40
N LEU A 68 1.64 -22.83 0.65
CA LEU A 68 0.43 -23.45 1.21
C LEU A 68 0.76 -24.52 2.26
N LYS A 69 1.82 -25.32 2.03
CA LYS A 69 2.35 -26.27 3.01
C LYS A 69 2.83 -25.55 4.29
N ILE A 70 3.59 -24.47 4.15
CA ILE A 70 4.04 -23.65 5.29
C ILE A 70 2.85 -23.08 6.09
N LEU A 71 1.80 -22.65 5.39
CA LEU A 71 0.60 -22.08 6.01
C LEU A 71 -0.37 -23.13 6.56
N GLY A 72 -0.14 -24.41 6.29
CA GLY A 72 -1.05 -25.51 6.65
C GLY A 72 -2.41 -25.44 5.96
N ILE A 73 -2.48 -24.80 4.78
CA ILE A 73 -3.71 -24.65 3.99
C ILE A 73 -3.77 -25.77 2.96
N GLY A 74 -4.85 -26.55 2.96
CA GLY A 74 -5.08 -27.57 1.93
C GLY A 74 -5.33 -26.93 0.56
N LEU A 75 -4.84 -27.56 -0.51
CA LEU A 75 -5.01 -27.09 -1.91
C LEU A 75 -6.47 -26.82 -2.31
N LYS A 76 -7.45 -27.37 -1.59
CA LYS A 76 -8.89 -27.27 -1.88
C LYS A 76 -9.56 -25.93 -1.50
N GLU A 77 -8.82 -24.95 -0.94
CA GLU A 77 -9.36 -23.67 -0.43
C GLU A 77 -8.99 -22.41 -1.25
N ILE A 78 -8.49 -22.57 -2.49
CA ILE A 78 -7.88 -21.44 -3.22
C ILE A 78 -8.88 -20.70 -4.13
N GLU A 79 -9.95 -21.33 -4.60
CA GLU A 79 -10.79 -20.80 -5.69
C GLU A 79 -11.89 -19.78 -5.30
N LYS A 80 -12.05 -19.37 -4.03
CA LYS A 80 -13.27 -18.64 -3.60
C LYS A 80 -13.14 -17.12 -3.37
N GLN A 81 -12.05 -16.45 -3.76
CA GLN A 81 -11.84 -15.05 -3.32
C GLN A 81 -11.73 -13.94 -4.39
N ASP A 82 -11.92 -14.22 -5.68
CA ASP A 82 -11.74 -13.19 -6.74
C ASP A 82 -13.03 -12.53 -7.27
N THR A 83 -14.18 -12.60 -6.58
CA THR A 83 -15.44 -12.00 -7.09
C THR A 83 -16.08 -10.89 -6.25
N ARG A 84 -15.41 -10.31 -5.25
CA ARG A 84 -15.89 -9.06 -4.62
C ARG A 84 -15.13 -7.86 -5.14
N SER A 85 -15.48 -7.44 -6.36
CA SER A 85 -15.25 -6.09 -6.85
C SER A 85 -15.98 -5.12 -5.92
N TYR A 86 -15.22 -4.33 -5.16
CA TYR A 86 -15.74 -3.21 -4.39
C TYR A 86 -16.20 -2.16 -5.41
N THR A 87 -17.51 -1.93 -5.52
CA THR A 87 -18.02 -0.77 -6.25
C THR A 87 -17.74 0.47 -5.41
N ASP A 88 -17.17 1.50 -6.03
CA ASP A 88 -16.94 2.80 -5.41
C ASP A 88 -18.27 3.46 -5.04
N ASN A 89 -18.47 3.72 -3.76
CA ASN A 89 -19.57 4.52 -3.26
C ASN A 89 -19.09 5.95 -3.07
N THR A 90 -18.99 6.69 -4.17
CA THR A 90 -18.89 8.14 -4.13
C THR A 90 -20.22 8.73 -3.63
N SER A 91 -20.10 9.73 -2.75
CA SER A 91 -21.11 10.72 -2.31
C SER A 91 -22.10 10.34 -1.20
N SER A 92 -21.97 11.01 -0.05
CA SER A 92 -22.95 12.02 0.41
C SER A 92 -22.52 12.69 1.71
N ASN A 93 -22.10 13.97 1.64
CA ASN A 93 -22.34 14.91 2.74
C ASN A 93 -23.81 15.32 2.65
N LYS A 94 -24.59 15.07 3.72
CA LYS A 94 -25.91 15.67 3.94
C LYS A 94 -25.81 16.66 5.10
N LEU A 95 -26.12 17.93 4.86
CA LEU A 95 -26.50 18.89 5.90
C LEU A 95 -27.74 19.66 5.43
N HIS A 96 -28.83 19.43 6.17
CA HIS A 96 -30.03 20.23 6.47
C HIS A 96 -30.60 21.27 5.47
N ASP A 97 -31.88 21.05 5.12
CA ASP A 97 -32.97 22.02 4.86
C ASP A 97 -33.05 23.13 5.94
N SER A 98 -33.56 24.37 5.77
CA SER A 98 -34.28 25.10 4.71
C SER A 98 -34.42 26.60 5.11
N ASN A 99 -34.57 27.48 4.10
CA ASN A 99 -35.22 28.83 4.01
C ASN A 99 -34.77 30.07 4.83
N ASP A 100 -34.43 31.17 4.14
CA ASP A 100 -35.24 32.42 4.07
C ASP A 100 -34.71 33.40 3.00
N GLU A 101 -35.61 34.23 2.45
CA GLU A 101 -35.43 35.21 1.36
C GLU A 101 -34.43 36.34 1.69
N SER A 102 -33.66 36.80 0.70
CA SER A 102 -33.36 38.22 0.50
C SER A 102 -32.56 38.47 -0.78
N GLU A 103 -33.02 39.47 -1.52
CA GLU A 103 -32.59 39.95 -2.82
C GLU A 103 -31.17 40.54 -2.84
N ASN A 104 -30.40 40.31 -3.92
CA ASN A 104 -29.94 41.34 -4.88
C ASN A 104 -28.62 41.00 -5.59
N LYS A 105 -28.66 41.23 -6.91
CA LYS A 105 -27.58 41.73 -7.80
C LYS A 105 -26.36 40.84 -8.10
N THR A 106 -26.39 40.28 -9.31
CA THR A 106 -25.26 40.11 -10.26
C THR A 106 -24.43 41.41 -10.43
N PRO A 107 -23.22 41.42 -11.07
CA PRO A 107 -22.72 40.49 -12.10
C PRO A 107 -21.21 40.14 -12.10
N SER A 108 -20.83 39.28 -13.06
CA SER A 108 -19.67 39.42 -13.97
C SER A 108 -18.45 38.51 -13.76
N ASN A 109 -18.34 37.58 -14.72
CA ASN A 109 -17.18 37.19 -15.54
C ASN A 109 -15.81 36.98 -14.88
N ASN A 110 -15.25 35.77 -15.03
CA ASN A 110 -14.20 35.53 -16.04
C ASN A 110 -13.84 34.05 -16.13
N GLU A 111 -13.93 33.53 -17.36
CA GLU A 111 -13.21 32.36 -17.86
C GLU A 111 -11.70 32.63 -17.80
N VAL A 112 -10.87 31.66 -17.39
CA VAL A 112 -9.58 31.37 -18.04
C VAL A 112 -9.26 29.88 -17.89
N GLN A 113 -9.09 29.22 -19.03
CA GLN A 113 -8.59 27.87 -19.26
C GLN A 113 -7.05 27.79 -19.15
N MET A 114 -6.55 26.58 -18.84
CA MET A 114 -5.28 25.97 -19.30
C MET A 114 -3.95 26.66 -18.86
N SER A 115 -2.81 25.99 -18.68
CA SER A 115 -2.21 24.86 -19.41
C SER A 115 -1.08 24.17 -18.62
N GLU A 116 -0.83 22.92 -19.00
CA GLU A 116 0.35 22.09 -18.70
C GLU A 116 1.64 22.59 -19.39
N GLU A 117 2.78 21.91 -19.11
CA GLU A 117 4.18 22.06 -19.60
C GLU A 117 5.16 22.68 -18.57
N ASN A 118 6.41 22.24 -18.37
CA ASN A 118 7.25 21.27 -19.07
C ASN A 118 8.45 20.77 -18.23
N LEU A 119 9.08 19.74 -18.79
CA LEU A 119 10.25 18.95 -18.40
C LEU A 119 11.63 19.65 -18.31
N ASN A 120 12.47 19.12 -17.41
CA ASN A 120 13.85 18.62 -17.61
C ASN A 120 15.07 19.57 -17.77
N LYS A 121 16.09 19.33 -16.92
CA LYS A 121 17.57 19.28 -17.11
C LYS A 121 18.25 19.71 -15.80
N GLU A 122 19.28 19.06 -15.26
CA GLU A 122 20.61 18.93 -15.89
C GLU A 122 21.46 17.86 -15.18
N SER A 123 22.10 16.99 -15.96
CA SER A 123 23.21 16.12 -15.55
C SER A 123 24.52 16.66 -16.10
N LYS A 124 25.60 16.54 -15.29
CA LYS A 124 27.06 16.48 -15.57
C LYS A 124 27.89 17.64 -15.00
N LYS A 125 28.80 17.32 -14.05
CA LYS A 125 30.21 17.76 -14.12
C LYS A 125 31.17 16.96 -13.19
N LEU A 126 32.10 16.21 -13.82
CA LEU A 126 33.53 15.93 -13.51
C LEU A 126 33.93 15.53 -12.07
N GLU A 127 34.46 14.33 -11.78
CA GLU A 127 35.78 13.76 -12.16
C GLU A 127 36.96 14.73 -11.93
N ASP A 128 37.60 14.61 -10.76
CA ASP A 128 39.05 14.77 -10.52
C ASP A 128 39.33 14.58 -9.01
N GLU A 129 40.12 13.56 -8.65
CA GLU A 129 40.96 13.40 -7.43
C GLU A 129 41.14 11.91 -7.06
N ILE A 130 41.79 11.15 -7.94
CA ILE A 130 42.52 9.94 -7.56
C ILE A 130 43.91 10.03 -8.19
N ASN A 131 44.81 10.77 -7.55
CA ASN A 131 46.24 10.50 -7.64
C ASN A 131 47.02 11.17 -6.48
N VAL A 132 47.21 10.44 -5.38
CA VAL A 132 48.40 10.62 -4.53
C VAL A 132 48.93 9.22 -4.22
N ASN A 133 49.87 8.80 -5.05
CA ASN A 133 50.95 7.85 -4.73
C ASN A 133 52.22 8.41 -5.39
#